data_AF-A0A7V2TQL8-F1
#
_entry.id   AF-A0A7V2TQL8-F1
#
_cell.length_a   1.000
_cell.length_b   1.000
_cell.length_c   1.000
_cell.angle_alpha   90.00
_cell.angle_beta   90.00
_cell.angle_gamma   90.00
#
_symmetry.space_group_name_H-M   'P 1'
#
loop_
_entity.id
_entity.type
_entity.pdbx_description
1 polymer ?
#
loop_
_entity_poly.entity_id
_entity_poly.type
_entity_poly.pdbx_seq_one_letter_code
_entity_poly.pdbx_strand_id
1 'polypeptide(L)'
;MFHHKSLLLMPAALAVVLCGLAAWAEPPAEFLNKQVTMVANPPVKLVDQEGAGRLYEVGPLTVLVMEGPPREMGFQHGRLLAKKIHHIIKEGYMVKALWGRGYTPEYVNAQSERMQKHFPPSIIEELNGMVEGLKAAGVDDISYEDVRLGITQAEILHFPPNAPPACSNFAVWGRWTTDGRLLHARNLDWSIEGDAQDDAAVLIWRPEGGHPFMMLGWAGGVGSVSGMNAKGITLGEMTLPSGDATFDGLPLFLQMRM
;
A
#
# COMPACT_ATOMS: atom_id res chain seq x y z
N MET A 1 -58.98 -15.31 -29.23
CA MET A 1 -58.49 -14.65 -30.46
C MET A 1 -57.40 -13.68 -30.02
N PHE A 2 -56.10 -13.81 -30.26
CA PHE A 2 -55.20 -14.62 -31.11
C PHE A 2 -53.90 -14.81 -30.29
N HIS A 3 -53.45 -16.04 -30.03
CA HIS A 3 -52.29 -16.73 -30.64
C HIS A 3 -50.85 -16.25 -30.30
N HIS A 4 -50.15 -17.09 -29.52
CA HIS A 4 -48.73 -17.51 -29.47
C HIS A 4 -47.57 -16.62 -29.99
N LYS A 5 -46.54 -16.46 -29.12
CA LYS A 5 -45.13 -16.95 -29.25
C LYS A 5 -44.34 -16.43 -28.03
N SER A 6 -43.94 -17.25 -27.07
CA SER A 6 -42.65 -17.97 -26.98
C SER A 6 -41.41 -17.07 -26.92
N LEU A 7 -40.80 -17.03 -25.72
CA LEU A 7 -39.36 -17.02 -25.43
C LEU A 7 -38.45 -15.94 -26.06
N LEU A 8 -37.91 -15.06 -25.21
CA LEU A 8 -36.54 -14.55 -25.33
C LEU A 8 -35.98 -14.30 -23.93
N LEU A 9 -35.63 -15.41 -23.28
CA LEU A 9 -34.52 -15.44 -22.34
C LEU A 9 -33.23 -15.19 -23.13
N MET A 10 -32.33 -14.41 -22.53
CA MET A 10 -30.93 -14.11 -22.92
C MET A 10 -30.66 -12.92 -23.86
N PRO A 11 -29.59 -12.13 -23.58
CA PRO A 11 -28.30 -12.67 -23.12
C PRO A 11 -27.69 -11.99 -21.89
N ALA A 12 -27.89 -12.61 -20.72
CA ALA A 12 -26.84 -12.68 -19.70
C ALA A 12 -25.61 -13.49 -20.19
N ALA A 13 -25.71 -14.17 -21.35
CA ALA A 13 -24.61 -14.83 -22.03
C ALA A 13 -23.62 -13.86 -22.69
N LEU A 14 -24.00 -12.61 -23.03
CA LEU A 14 -23.10 -11.73 -23.78
C LEU A 14 -21.98 -11.14 -22.90
N ALA A 15 -22.25 -10.97 -21.60
CA ALA A 15 -21.24 -10.54 -20.63
C ALA A 15 -20.20 -11.64 -20.32
N VAL A 16 -20.58 -12.92 -20.42
CA VAL A 16 -19.65 -14.04 -20.21
C VAL A 16 -18.79 -14.31 -21.45
N VAL A 17 -19.31 -14.07 -22.65
CA VAL A 17 -18.59 -14.32 -23.90
C VAL A 17 -17.48 -13.29 -24.17
N LEU A 18 -17.61 -12.05 -23.70
CA LEU A 18 -16.55 -11.03 -23.86
C LEU A 18 -15.31 -11.29 -22.97
N CYS A 19 -15.42 -12.07 -21.89
CA CYS A 19 -14.26 -12.56 -21.14
C CYS A 19 -13.57 -13.78 -21.80
N GLY A 20 -14.20 -14.40 -22.80
CA GLY A 20 -13.71 -15.62 -23.45
C GLY A 20 -12.77 -15.42 -24.65
N LEU A 21 -12.53 -14.17 -25.07
CA LEU A 21 -11.73 -13.86 -26.27
C LEU A 21 -10.39 -13.17 -25.99
N ALA A 22 -10.08 -12.83 -24.74
CA ALA A 22 -8.69 -12.65 -24.37
C ALA A 22 -8.07 -14.04 -24.44
N ALA A 23 -7.07 -14.24 -25.31
CA ALA A 23 -6.27 -15.45 -25.25
C ALA A 23 -5.72 -15.52 -23.82
N TRP A 24 -6.24 -16.45 -23.02
CA TRP A 24 -5.64 -16.81 -21.75
C TRP A 24 -4.30 -17.42 -22.16
N ALA A 25 -3.25 -16.62 -22.18
CA ALA A 25 -1.91 -17.16 -22.29
C ALA A 25 -1.80 -18.18 -21.15
N GLU A 26 -1.58 -19.45 -21.50
CA GLU A 26 -1.33 -20.44 -20.47
C GLU A 26 -0.19 -19.91 -19.61
N PRO A 27 -0.36 -19.86 -18.27
CA PRO A 27 0.71 -19.39 -17.41
C PRO A 27 1.95 -20.21 -17.73
N PRO A 28 3.15 -19.60 -17.80
CA PRO A 28 4.38 -20.31 -18.12
C PRO A 28 4.47 -21.59 -17.27
N ALA A 29 4.91 -22.71 -17.87
CA ALA A 29 4.96 -24.00 -17.18
C ALA A 29 5.71 -23.97 -15.83
N GLU A 30 6.63 -23.01 -15.69
CA GLU A 30 7.36 -22.71 -14.46
C GLU A 30 6.46 -22.22 -13.31
N PHE A 31 5.38 -21.50 -13.62
CA PHE A 31 4.42 -21.00 -12.63
C PHE A 31 3.50 -22.11 -12.10
N LEU A 32 3.10 -23.05 -12.97
CA LEU A 32 2.26 -24.20 -12.59
C LEU A 32 3.02 -25.21 -11.70
N ASN A 33 4.34 -25.27 -11.84
CA ASN A 33 5.20 -26.19 -11.09
C ASN A 33 5.87 -25.53 -9.88
N LYS A 34 5.58 -24.25 -9.60
CA LYS A 34 6.17 -23.54 -8.47
C LYS A 34 5.59 -24.11 -7.17
N GLN A 35 6.41 -24.87 -6.44
CA GLN A 35 6.03 -25.30 -5.10
C GLN A 35 5.95 -24.10 -4.16
N VAL A 36 4.75 -23.82 -3.66
CA VAL A 36 4.55 -22.82 -2.61
C VAL A 36 4.89 -23.47 -1.28
N THR A 37 5.99 -23.03 -0.67
CA THR A 37 6.37 -23.47 0.67
C THR A 37 5.66 -22.59 1.70
N MET A 38 4.78 -23.19 2.48
CA MET A 38 4.16 -22.53 3.63
C MET A 38 5.16 -22.45 4.79
N VAL A 39 5.62 -21.24 5.11
CA VAL A 39 6.46 -20.99 6.29
C VAL A 39 5.54 -20.65 7.48
N ALA A 40 5.12 -21.68 8.22
CA ALA A 40 4.17 -21.50 9.32
C ALA A 40 4.75 -20.78 10.55
N ASN A 41 6.07 -20.90 10.77
CA ASN A 41 6.78 -20.30 11.91
C ASN A 41 8.11 -19.70 11.43
N PRO A 42 8.09 -18.56 10.73
CA PRO A 42 9.32 -17.91 10.31
C PRO A 42 10.15 -17.48 11.54
N PRO A 43 11.48 -17.54 11.47
CA PRO A 43 12.32 -17.04 12.56
C PRO A 43 12.05 -15.56 12.78
N VAL A 44 11.89 -15.16 14.04
CA VAL A 44 11.67 -13.76 14.45
C VAL A 44 12.90 -13.29 15.21
N LYS A 45 13.51 -12.20 14.74
CA LYS A 45 14.68 -11.59 15.35
C LYS A 45 14.43 -10.11 15.58
N LEU A 46 14.56 -9.65 16.82
CA LEU A 46 14.60 -8.23 17.13
C LEU A 46 15.91 -7.65 16.62
N VAL A 47 15.83 -6.64 15.76
CA VAL A 47 16.97 -5.99 15.11
C VAL A 47 17.38 -4.73 15.87
N ASP A 48 16.41 -3.89 16.20
CA ASP A 48 16.61 -2.60 16.86
C ASP A 48 15.35 -2.17 17.63
N GLN A 49 15.48 -1.20 18.52
CA GLN A 49 14.38 -0.65 19.32
C GLN A 49 14.57 0.84 19.60
N GLU A 50 13.46 1.56 19.70
CA GLU A 50 13.42 2.99 20.01
C GLU A 50 12.15 3.29 20.82
N GLY A 51 12.29 3.69 22.08
CA GLY A 51 11.15 3.78 22.99
C GLY A 51 10.32 2.48 23.03
N ALA A 52 9.03 2.57 22.71
CA ALA A 52 8.12 1.42 22.59
C ALA A 52 8.17 0.74 21.20
N GLY A 53 8.80 1.38 20.22
CA GLY A 53 8.94 0.90 18.86
C GLY A 53 9.96 -0.23 18.74
N ARG A 54 9.66 -1.21 17.90
CA ARG A 54 10.49 -2.42 17.72
C ARG A 54 10.60 -2.77 16.25
N LEU A 55 11.83 -2.99 15.80
CA LEU A 55 12.13 -3.45 14.45
C LEU A 55 12.50 -4.93 14.47
N TYR A 56 11.84 -5.73 13.64
CA TYR A 56 12.07 -7.16 13.52
C TYR A 56 12.42 -7.57 12.09
N GLU A 57 13.22 -8.62 12.00
CA GLU A 57 13.31 -9.50 10.85
C GLU A 57 12.41 -10.72 11.12
N VAL A 58 11.42 -10.96 10.26
CA VAL A 58 10.51 -12.11 10.32
C VAL A 58 10.66 -12.92 9.04
N GLY A 59 11.54 -13.92 9.06
CA GLY A 59 12.02 -14.55 7.83
C GLY A 59 12.62 -13.49 6.88
N PRO A 60 12.12 -13.34 5.64
CA PRO A 60 12.59 -12.30 4.72
C PRO A 60 11.94 -10.92 4.94
N LEU A 61 10.96 -10.81 5.85
CA LEU A 61 10.16 -9.59 6.01
C LEU A 61 10.79 -8.63 7.03
N THR A 62 10.86 -7.36 6.66
CA THR A 62 11.07 -6.26 7.62
C THR A 62 9.73 -5.95 8.29
N VAL A 63 9.67 -6.00 9.62
CA VAL A 63 8.45 -5.70 10.38
C VAL A 63 8.74 -4.62 11.41
N LEU A 64 8.11 -3.46 11.26
CA LEU A 64 8.22 -2.35 12.19
C LEU A 64 6.92 -2.26 13.02
N VAL A 65 7.05 -2.35 14.34
CA VAL A 65 5.97 -2.07 15.28
C VAL A 65 6.21 -0.70 15.91
N MET A 66 5.26 0.20 15.77
CA MET A 66 5.24 1.53 16.37
C MET A 66 4.12 1.62 17.40
N GLU A 67 4.34 2.34 18.48
CA GLU A 67 3.38 2.47 19.58
C GLU A 67 3.47 3.85 20.24
N GLY A 68 2.31 4.44 20.56
CA GLY A 68 2.20 5.71 21.28
C GLY A 68 1.43 6.80 20.53
N PRO A 69 1.56 8.07 20.94
CA PRO A 69 1.06 9.24 20.22
C PRO A 69 1.64 9.33 18.80
N PRO A 70 0.97 10.04 17.85
CA PRO A 70 1.39 10.08 16.45
C PRO A 70 2.84 10.52 16.24
N ARG A 71 3.29 11.56 16.95
CA ARG A 71 4.67 12.06 16.85
C ARG A 71 5.71 11.04 17.32
N GLU A 72 5.42 10.29 18.39
CA GLU A 72 6.31 9.25 18.89
C GLU A 72 6.39 8.07 17.92
N MET A 73 5.25 7.63 17.37
CA MET A 73 5.25 6.60 16.33
C MET A 73 6.03 7.05 15.09
N GLY A 74 5.87 8.31 14.69
CA GLY A 74 6.67 8.94 13.65
C GLY A 74 8.16 8.85 13.93
N PHE A 75 8.60 9.26 15.13
CA PHE A 75 9.99 9.20 15.55
C PHE A 75 10.56 7.78 15.48
N GLN A 76 9.81 6.80 16.00
CA GLN A 76 10.16 5.39 15.93
C GLN A 76 10.33 4.93 14.49
N HIS A 77 9.42 5.32 13.59
CA HIS A 77 9.50 5.00 12.16
C HIS A 77 10.78 5.59 11.54
N GLY A 78 10.99 6.89 11.69
CA GLY A 78 12.12 7.61 11.13
C GLY A 78 13.45 7.03 11.59
N ARG A 79 13.60 6.79 12.90
CA ARG A 79 14.84 6.30 13.48
C ARG A 79 15.12 4.85 13.13
N LEU A 80 14.13 3.96 13.27
CA LEU A 80 14.35 2.51 13.12
C LEU A 80 14.52 2.10 11.66
N LEU A 81 13.91 2.83 10.72
CA LEU A 81 14.03 2.56 9.29
C LEU A 81 14.89 3.58 8.54
N ALA A 82 15.69 4.41 9.22
CA ALA A 82 16.37 5.55 8.64
C ALA A 82 17.12 5.25 7.33
N LYS A 83 17.89 4.16 7.30
CA LYS A 83 18.64 3.74 6.10
C LYS A 83 17.73 3.40 4.92
N LYS A 84 16.63 2.70 5.19
CA LYS A 84 15.66 2.27 4.17
C LYS A 84 14.84 3.45 3.66
N ILE A 85 14.44 4.36 4.55
CA ILE A 85 13.75 5.60 4.19
C ILE A 85 14.64 6.47 3.31
N HIS A 86 15.92 6.61 3.68
CA HIS A 86 16.90 7.35 2.88
C HIS A 86 17.07 6.74 1.50
N HIS A 87 17.25 5.42 1.42
CA HIS A 87 17.32 4.72 0.12
C HIS A 87 16.06 4.96 -0.71
N ILE A 88 14.85 4.74 -0.17
CA ILE A 88 13.58 5.00 -0.87
C ILE A 88 13.50 6.43 -1.45
N ILE A 89 13.91 7.43 -0.68
CA ILE A 89 13.75 8.84 -1.04
C ILE A 89 14.86 9.33 -1.99
N LYS A 90 16.11 8.89 -1.79
CA LYS A 90 17.29 9.44 -2.48
C LYS A 90 17.83 8.58 -3.62
N GLU A 91 17.49 7.30 -3.68
CA GLU A 91 18.09 6.35 -4.64
C GLU A 91 17.06 5.41 -5.30
N GLY A 92 16.14 4.88 -4.51
CA GLY A 92 15.18 3.85 -4.89
C GLY A 92 13.84 4.43 -5.35
N TYR A 93 12.76 3.99 -4.70
CA TYR A 93 11.41 4.12 -5.22
C TYR A 93 10.98 5.53 -5.63
N MET A 94 11.18 6.54 -4.78
CA MET A 94 10.75 7.90 -5.10
C MET A 94 11.52 8.45 -6.31
N VAL A 95 12.81 8.15 -6.40
CA VAL A 95 13.64 8.59 -7.53
C VAL A 95 13.18 7.94 -8.81
N LYS A 96 12.99 6.63 -8.83
CA LYS A 96 12.61 5.91 -10.05
C LYS A 96 11.18 6.20 -10.48
N ALA A 97 10.24 6.22 -9.53
CA ALA A 97 8.83 6.41 -9.81
C ALA A 97 8.49 7.86 -10.17
N LEU A 98 9.18 8.86 -9.61
CA LEU A 98 8.91 10.27 -9.90
C LEU A 98 9.95 10.82 -10.89
N TRP A 99 11.20 10.97 -10.47
CA TRP A 99 12.21 11.68 -11.27
C TRP A 99 12.59 10.90 -12.54
N GLY A 100 12.72 9.57 -12.43
CA GLY A 100 12.97 8.67 -13.56
C GLY A 100 11.83 8.65 -14.60
N ARG A 101 10.63 9.08 -14.21
CA ARG A 101 9.46 9.23 -15.09
C ARG A 101 9.22 10.66 -15.56
N GLY A 102 10.14 11.58 -15.25
CA GLY A 102 10.13 12.96 -15.77
C GLY A 102 9.24 13.95 -15.01
N TYR A 103 8.74 13.59 -13.82
CA TYR A 103 8.07 14.57 -12.96
C TYR A 103 9.07 15.63 -12.48
N THR A 104 8.65 16.88 -12.37
CA THR A 104 9.52 17.93 -11.82
C THR A 104 9.27 18.11 -10.31
N PRO A 105 10.29 18.46 -9.52
CA PRO A 105 10.11 18.74 -8.10
C PRO A 105 9.03 19.80 -7.82
N GLU A 106 8.94 20.84 -8.65
CA GLU A 106 7.95 21.91 -8.51
C GLU A 106 6.52 21.37 -8.66
N TYR A 107 6.30 20.52 -9.66
CA TYR A 107 4.99 19.90 -9.89
C TYR A 107 4.60 18.99 -8.73
N VAL A 108 5.50 18.07 -8.36
CA VAL A 108 5.28 17.09 -7.28
C VAL A 108 4.98 17.80 -5.97
N ASN A 109 5.79 18.79 -5.60
CA ASN A 109 5.60 19.53 -4.36
C ASN A 109 4.29 20.31 -4.36
N ALA A 110 3.92 20.96 -5.47
CA ALA A 110 2.66 21.70 -5.57
C ALA A 110 1.42 20.78 -5.43
N GLN A 111 1.43 19.58 -6.04
CA GLN A 111 0.32 18.64 -5.89
C GLN A 111 0.29 18.02 -4.49
N SER A 112 1.45 17.65 -3.96
CA SER A 112 1.57 17.11 -2.61
C SER A 112 1.11 18.10 -1.53
N GLU A 113 1.36 19.39 -1.72
CA GLU A 113 0.89 20.45 -0.82
C GLU A 113 -0.63 20.67 -0.88
N ARG A 114 -1.23 20.54 -2.08
CA ARG A 114 -2.69 20.59 -2.22
C ARG A 114 -3.38 19.51 -1.40
N MET A 115 -2.87 18.27 -1.47
CA MET A 115 -3.39 17.15 -0.67
C MET A 115 -3.15 17.32 0.83
N GLN A 116 -2.02 17.92 1.23
CA GLN A 116 -1.69 18.15 2.65
C GLN A 116 -2.77 18.93 3.40
N LYS A 117 -3.51 19.82 2.73
CA LYS A 117 -4.60 20.60 3.35
C LYS A 117 -5.68 19.73 3.98
N HIS A 118 -5.80 18.48 3.54
CA HIS A 118 -6.76 17.50 4.00
C HIS A 118 -6.17 16.53 5.03
N PHE A 119 -4.90 16.68 5.40
CA PHE A 119 -4.27 15.79 6.36
C PHE A 119 -4.82 16.06 7.76
N PRO A 120 -5.25 15.01 8.49
CA PRO A 120 -5.53 15.15 9.90
C PRO A 120 -4.30 15.66 10.67
N PRO A 121 -4.48 16.45 11.74
CA PRO A 121 -3.36 16.92 12.56
C PRO A 121 -2.45 15.80 13.07
N SER A 122 -3.02 14.62 13.39
CA SER A 122 -2.24 13.46 13.81
C SER A 122 -1.24 12.97 12.76
N ILE A 123 -1.58 13.06 11.48
CA ILE A 123 -0.69 12.67 10.38
C ILE A 123 0.46 13.66 10.25
N ILE A 124 0.18 14.95 10.40
CA ILE A 124 1.22 15.99 10.39
C ILE A 124 2.22 15.76 11.53
N GLU A 125 1.72 15.47 12.73
CA GLU A 125 2.57 15.14 13.89
C GLU A 125 3.41 13.88 13.65
N GLU A 126 2.85 12.85 13.03
CA GLU A 126 3.59 11.63 12.68
C GLU A 126 4.71 11.89 11.64
N LEU A 127 4.45 12.71 10.63
CA LEU A 127 5.48 13.10 9.65
C LEU A 127 6.59 13.94 10.30
N ASN A 128 6.24 14.88 11.17
CA ASN A 128 7.22 15.65 11.95
C ASN A 128 8.08 14.75 12.83
N GLY A 129 7.44 13.80 13.52
CA GLY A 129 8.14 12.75 14.27
C GLY A 129 9.10 11.97 13.38
N MET A 130 8.67 11.58 12.18
CA MET A 130 9.52 10.84 11.24
C MET A 130 10.79 11.61 10.86
N VAL A 131 10.67 12.91 10.55
CA VAL A 131 11.83 13.77 10.28
C VAL A 131 12.75 13.87 11.50
N GLU A 132 12.19 13.98 12.70
CA GLU A 132 12.96 13.99 13.95
C GLU A 132 13.72 12.68 14.19
N GLY A 133 13.07 11.55 13.94
CA GLY A 133 13.68 10.22 14.04
C GLY A 133 14.80 10.00 13.03
N LEU A 134 14.62 10.46 11.79
CA LEU A 134 15.65 10.44 10.75
C LEU A 134 16.89 11.23 11.18
N LYS A 135 16.69 12.47 11.67
CA LYS A 135 17.78 13.31 12.18
C LYS A 135 18.50 12.66 13.36
N ALA A 136 17.77 12.05 14.28
CA ALA A 136 18.37 11.32 15.41
C ALA A 136 19.22 10.12 14.96
N ALA A 137 18.91 9.52 13.81
CA ALA A 137 19.70 8.46 13.19
C ALA A 137 20.86 8.97 12.31
N GLY A 138 21.11 10.29 12.28
CA GLY A 138 22.16 10.92 11.49
C GLY A 138 21.79 11.17 10.02
N VAL A 139 20.49 11.16 9.68
CA VAL A 139 19.97 11.51 8.34
C VAL A 139 19.36 12.90 8.41
N ASP A 140 20.07 13.90 7.90
CA ASP A 140 19.69 15.32 7.98
C ASP A 140 19.31 15.95 6.63
N ASP A 141 19.42 15.19 5.54
CA ASP A 141 19.14 15.60 4.16
C ASP A 141 17.72 15.26 3.69
N ILE A 142 16.85 14.78 4.58
CA ILE A 142 15.44 14.45 4.32
C ILE A 142 14.53 15.46 5.03
N SER A 143 13.68 16.15 4.28
CA SER A 143 12.76 17.16 4.79
C SER A 143 11.36 16.61 5.08
N TYR A 144 10.50 17.47 5.63
CA TYR A 144 9.07 17.15 5.80
C TYR A 144 8.40 16.89 4.44
N GLU A 145 8.73 17.68 3.43
CA GLU A 145 8.21 17.55 2.07
C GLU A 145 8.61 16.20 1.44
N ASP A 146 9.84 15.73 1.71
CA ASP A 146 10.31 14.43 1.27
C ASP A 146 9.49 13.28 1.89
N VAL A 147 9.29 13.28 3.22
CA VAL A 147 8.52 12.21 3.89
C VAL A 147 7.03 12.28 3.57
N ARG A 148 6.50 13.46 3.23
CA ARG A 148 5.11 13.63 2.78
C ARG A 148 4.81 12.82 1.51
N LEU A 149 5.81 12.59 0.66
CA LEU A 149 5.68 11.75 -0.53
C LEU A 149 5.39 10.27 -0.18
N GLY A 150 5.71 9.84 1.04
CA GLY A 150 5.29 8.54 1.58
C GLY A 150 3.76 8.36 1.68
N ILE A 151 2.99 9.43 1.44
CA ILE A 151 1.52 9.43 1.40
C ILE A 151 1.01 9.76 -0.01
N THR A 152 1.56 10.80 -0.64
CA THR A 152 0.97 11.46 -1.81
C THR A 152 1.46 10.96 -3.16
N GLN A 153 2.53 10.16 -3.18
CA GLN A 153 3.13 9.72 -4.43
C GLN A 153 2.16 8.91 -5.29
N ALA A 154 1.26 8.12 -4.67
CA ALA A 154 0.37 7.22 -5.39
C ALA A 154 -0.58 7.99 -6.33
N GLU A 155 -1.10 9.13 -5.88
CA GLU A 155 -1.94 10.02 -6.68
C GLU A 155 -1.15 10.78 -7.73
N ILE A 156 0.10 11.17 -7.40
CA ILE A 156 0.97 11.94 -8.29
C ILE A 156 1.43 11.08 -9.48
N LEU A 157 1.56 9.77 -9.29
CA LEU A 157 1.83 8.84 -10.37
C LEU A 157 0.64 8.79 -11.33
N HIS A 158 0.76 9.49 -12.45
CA HIS A 158 -0.16 9.39 -13.57
C HIS A 158 0.09 8.06 -14.26
N PHE A 159 -0.83 7.12 -14.03
CA PHE A 159 -0.87 5.90 -14.81
C PHE A 159 -1.69 6.17 -16.08
N PRO A 160 -1.10 5.96 -17.27
CA PRO A 160 -1.83 6.17 -18.50
C PRO A 160 -2.94 5.12 -18.62
N PRO A 161 -4.04 5.40 -19.34
CA PRO A 161 -5.17 4.47 -19.45
C PRO A 161 -4.81 3.07 -19.98
N ASN A 162 -3.68 2.95 -20.69
CA ASN A 162 -3.16 1.70 -21.26
C ASN A 162 -2.09 1.00 -20.41
N ALA A 163 -1.69 1.57 -19.27
CA ALA A 163 -0.83 0.91 -18.28
C ALA A 163 -1.26 1.28 -16.84
N PRO A 164 -2.52 1.00 -16.45
CA PRO A 164 -2.96 1.20 -15.08
C PRO A 164 -2.24 0.24 -14.12
N PRO A 165 -2.11 0.59 -12.83
CA PRO A 165 -1.71 -0.39 -11.83
C PRO A 165 -2.75 -1.51 -11.83
N ALA A 166 -2.28 -2.75 -11.74
CA ALA A 166 -3.17 -3.91 -11.70
C ALA A 166 -3.31 -4.39 -10.25
N CYS A 167 -4.54 -4.67 -9.83
CA CYS A 167 -4.82 -5.21 -8.51
C CYS A 167 -5.90 -6.27 -8.66
N SER A 168 -5.73 -7.38 -7.93
CA SER A 168 -6.74 -8.44 -7.84
C SER A 168 -7.11 -8.61 -6.38
N ASN A 169 -8.40 -8.58 -6.06
CA ASN A 169 -8.92 -8.79 -4.71
C ASN A 169 -10.03 -9.84 -4.75
N PHE A 170 -10.10 -10.70 -3.74
CA PHE A 170 -11.27 -11.55 -3.52
C PHE A 170 -11.55 -11.72 -2.03
N ALA A 171 -12.83 -11.82 -1.70
CA ALA A 171 -13.30 -12.14 -0.36
C ALA A 171 -14.36 -13.24 -0.45
N VAL A 172 -14.17 -14.32 0.31
CA VAL A 172 -15.12 -15.44 0.42
C VAL A 172 -15.33 -15.81 1.89
N TRP A 173 -16.58 -16.11 2.27
CA TRP A 173 -16.94 -16.40 3.66
C TRP A 173 -18.23 -17.24 3.76
N GLY A 174 -18.59 -17.63 4.99
CA GLY A 174 -19.84 -18.35 5.28
C GLY A 174 -19.85 -19.73 4.62
N ARG A 175 -20.93 -20.07 3.89
CA ARG A 175 -21.04 -21.37 3.22
C ARG A 175 -19.99 -21.61 2.13
N TRP A 176 -19.24 -20.57 1.73
CA TRP A 176 -18.22 -20.65 0.68
C TRP A 176 -16.83 -20.97 1.23
N THR A 177 -16.68 -21.12 2.56
CA THR A 177 -15.44 -21.55 3.23
C THR A 177 -15.71 -22.76 4.12
N THR A 178 -14.69 -23.59 4.38
CA THR A 178 -14.85 -24.87 5.10
C THR A 178 -15.28 -24.73 6.56
N ASP A 179 -15.08 -23.55 7.15
CA ASP A 179 -15.37 -23.26 8.55
C ASP A 179 -16.13 -21.94 8.77
N GLY A 180 -16.65 -21.34 7.69
CA GLY A 180 -17.41 -20.09 7.75
C GLY A 180 -16.57 -18.82 7.90
N ARG A 181 -15.26 -18.91 8.15
CA ARG A 181 -14.39 -17.74 8.31
C ARG A 181 -14.21 -16.97 7.01
N LEU A 182 -13.91 -15.68 7.12
CA LEU A 182 -13.52 -14.83 6.00
C LEU A 182 -12.12 -15.22 5.51
N LEU A 183 -12.01 -15.52 4.21
CA LEU A 183 -10.76 -15.51 3.48
C LEU A 183 -10.77 -14.26 2.58
N HIS A 184 -9.88 -13.32 2.86
CA HIS A 184 -9.64 -12.16 2.03
C HIS A 184 -8.20 -12.21 1.56
N ALA A 185 -8.00 -12.17 0.25
CA ALA A 185 -6.68 -12.11 -0.33
C ALA A 185 -6.63 -11.10 -1.46
N ARG A 186 -5.41 -10.64 -1.69
CA ARG A 186 -5.10 -9.55 -2.60
C ARG A 186 -3.74 -9.80 -3.26
N ASN A 187 -3.65 -9.44 -4.54
CA ASN A 187 -2.39 -9.11 -5.19
C ASN A 187 -2.36 -7.60 -5.50
N LEU A 188 -1.22 -6.97 -5.20
CA LEU A 188 -0.87 -5.63 -5.66
C LEU A 188 0.20 -5.81 -6.74
N ASP A 189 -0.14 -5.48 -7.98
CA ASP A 189 0.81 -5.50 -9.08
C ASP A 189 1.31 -4.08 -9.26
N TRP A 190 2.54 -3.85 -8.81
CA TRP A 190 3.24 -2.58 -8.93
C TRP A 190 4.48 -2.75 -9.79
N SER A 191 4.94 -1.68 -10.44
CA SER A 191 6.13 -1.78 -11.30
C SER A 191 7.36 -2.14 -10.48
N ILE A 192 7.95 -3.29 -10.78
CA ILE A 192 9.20 -3.73 -10.14
C ILE A 192 10.38 -2.85 -10.53
N GLU A 193 10.31 -2.15 -11.67
CA GLU A 193 11.34 -1.18 -12.09
C GLU A 193 11.37 0.05 -11.18
N GLY A 194 10.32 0.26 -10.39
CA GLY A 194 10.29 1.27 -9.35
C GLY A 194 11.08 0.87 -8.11
N ASP A 195 11.40 -0.40 -7.87
CA ASP A 195 12.13 -0.86 -6.68
C ASP A 195 11.44 -0.59 -5.32
N ALA A 196 10.13 -0.38 -5.30
CA ALA A 196 9.38 -0.28 -4.03
C ALA A 196 9.55 -1.53 -3.15
N GLN A 197 9.75 -2.69 -3.79
CA GLN A 197 9.92 -3.98 -3.13
C GLN A 197 11.22 -4.12 -2.33
N ASP A 198 12.27 -3.36 -2.68
CA ASP A 198 13.60 -3.52 -2.10
C ASP A 198 13.66 -3.04 -0.62
N ASP A 199 12.77 -2.11 -0.27
CA ASP A 199 12.56 -1.61 1.08
C ASP A 199 11.13 -1.81 1.58
N ALA A 200 10.48 -2.88 1.10
CA ALA A 200 9.17 -3.28 1.59
C ALA A 200 9.19 -3.58 3.09
N ALA A 201 8.13 -3.17 3.79
CA ALA A 201 7.97 -3.37 5.22
C ALA A 201 6.51 -3.67 5.59
N VAL A 202 6.33 -4.54 6.57
CA VAL A 202 5.08 -4.64 7.33
C VAL A 202 5.13 -3.57 8.42
N LEU A 203 4.27 -2.57 8.29
CA LEU A 203 4.19 -1.46 9.22
C LEU A 203 2.99 -1.70 10.14
N ILE A 204 3.24 -1.74 11.46
CA ILE A 204 2.23 -2.00 12.48
C ILE A 204 2.17 -0.77 13.38
N TRP A 205 0.99 -0.16 13.48
CA TRP A 205 0.73 0.97 14.36
C TRP A 205 -0.10 0.52 15.56
N ARG A 206 0.29 0.97 16.73
CA ARG A 206 -0.45 0.83 18.00
C ARG A 206 -0.70 2.22 18.56
N PRO A 207 -1.63 2.98 17.96
CA PRO A 207 -1.90 4.34 18.36
C PRO A 207 -2.46 4.39 19.78
N GLU A 208 -2.05 5.39 20.56
CA GLU A 208 -2.72 5.71 21.81
C GLU A 208 -4.19 6.06 21.56
N GLY A 209 -5.10 5.43 22.31
CA GLY A 209 -6.55 5.66 22.19
C GLY A 209 -7.22 5.09 20.93
N GLY A 210 -6.48 4.36 20.07
CA GLY A 210 -6.99 3.76 18.85
C GLY A 210 -6.95 2.22 18.83
N HIS A 211 -7.22 1.64 17.66
CA HIS A 211 -7.08 0.20 17.44
C HIS A 211 -5.76 -0.09 16.74
N PRO A 212 -4.98 -1.10 17.18
CA PRO A 212 -3.83 -1.53 16.42
C PRO A 212 -4.21 -1.97 15.01
N PHE A 213 -3.40 -1.59 14.03
CA PHE A 213 -3.56 -1.99 12.64
C PHE A 213 -2.21 -2.19 11.99
N MET A 214 -2.23 -2.90 10.87
CA MET A 214 -1.05 -3.17 10.06
C MET A 214 -1.35 -2.85 8.60
N MET A 215 -0.34 -2.35 7.90
CA MET A 215 -0.38 -2.19 6.45
C MET A 215 0.91 -2.70 5.82
N LEU A 216 0.81 -3.31 4.64
CA LEU A 216 1.98 -3.71 3.85
C LEU A 216 2.38 -2.54 2.97
N GLY A 217 3.60 -2.03 3.10
CA GLY A 217 4.08 -0.91 2.31
C GLY A 217 5.60 -0.96 2.19
N TRP A 218 6.23 0.20 2.33
CA TRP A 218 7.67 0.37 2.30
C TRP A 218 8.11 1.31 3.42
N ALA A 219 9.40 1.31 3.73
CA ALA A 219 9.98 2.23 4.70
C ALA A 219 9.65 3.69 4.34
N GLY A 220 9.10 4.44 5.31
CA GLY A 220 8.69 5.83 5.13
C GLY A 220 7.26 6.01 4.59
N GLY A 221 6.58 4.92 4.21
CA GLY A 221 5.16 4.96 3.85
C GLY A 221 4.27 5.23 5.06
N VAL A 222 3.31 6.15 4.93
CA VAL A 222 2.34 6.45 6.00
C VAL A 222 0.94 6.13 5.49
N GLY A 223 0.55 4.88 5.71
CA GLY A 223 -0.60 4.27 5.03
C GLY A 223 -0.16 3.34 3.92
N SER A 224 -1.12 2.65 3.32
CA SER A 224 -0.94 1.81 2.15
C SER A 224 -2.31 1.41 1.60
N VAL A 225 -2.29 0.61 0.55
CA VAL A 225 -3.47 0.05 -0.10
C VAL A 225 -3.92 -1.27 0.54
N SER A 226 -3.04 -2.00 1.25
CA SER A 226 -3.29 -3.34 1.82
C SER A 226 -3.13 -3.33 3.33
N GLY A 227 -4.11 -3.87 4.07
CA GLY A 227 -3.99 -3.91 5.52
C GLY A 227 -5.11 -4.65 6.26
N MET A 228 -4.95 -4.68 7.58
CA MET A 228 -5.96 -5.18 8.51
C MET A 228 -5.80 -4.59 9.90
N ASN A 229 -6.84 -4.65 10.72
CA ASN A 229 -6.80 -4.18 12.10
C ASN A 229 -7.12 -5.26 13.13
N ALA A 230 -6.86 -4.95 14.40
CA ALA A 230 -7.11 -5.83 15.54
C ALA A 230 -8.60 -6.13 15.79
N LYS A 231 -9.52 -5.46 15.08
CA LYS A 231 -10.97 -5.71 15.12
C LYS A 231 -11.44 -6.66 14.01
N GLY A 232 -10.52 -7.20 13.21
CA GLY A 232 -10.83 -8.14 12.13
C GLY A 232 -11.33 -7.45 10.86
N ILE A 233 -11.19 -6.13 10.73
CA ILE A 233 -11.42 -5.43 9.46
C ILE A 233 -10.18 -5.63 8.59
N THR A 234 -10.41 -6.05 7.35
CA THR A 234 -9.38 -6.23 6.32
C THR A 234 -9.70 -5.34 5.14
N LEU A 235 -8.67 -4.77 4.50
CA LEU A 235 -8.84 -3.84 3.39
C LEU A 235 -7.90 -4.21 2.23
N GLY A 236 -8.41 -4.00 1.03
CA GLY A 236 -7.70 -4.20 -0.23
C GLY A 236 -8.27 -3.24 -1.26
N GLU A 237 -7.42 -2.32 -1.71
CA GLU A 237 -7.80 -1.31 -2.70
C GLU A 237 -7.68 -1.86 -4.13
N MET A 238 -8.58 -1.37 -5.00
CA MET A 238 -8.57 -1.61 -6.43
C MET A 238 -8.69 -0.26 -7.15
N THR A 239 -7.64 0.11 -7.87
CA THR A 239 -7.60 1.39 -8.56
C THR A 239 -8.50 1.36 -9.79
N LEU A 240 -9.38 2.35 -9.90
CA LEU A 240 -10.14 2.63 -11.12
C LEU A 240 -9.77 4.04 -11.61
N PRO A 241 -9.07 4.18 -12.74
CA PRO A 241 -8.72 5.49 -13.26
C PRO A 241 -9.98 6.24 -13.73
N SER A 242 -10.06 7.52 -13.40
CA SER A 242 -11.10 8.45 -13.84
C SER A 242 -10.45 9.70 -14.44
N GLY A 243 -11.06 10.26 -15.48
CA GLY A 243 -10.68 11.59 -15.98
C GLY A 243 -11.17 12.73 -15.08
N ASP A 244 -12.11 12.44 -14.17
CA ASP A 244 -12.56 13.35 -13.12
C ASP A 244 -11.75 13.06 -11.84
N ALA A 245 -10.56 13.69 -11.76
CA ALA A 245 -9.63 13.54 -10.65
C ALA A 245 -9.02 14.91 -10.28
N THR A 246 -8.77 15.11 -8.99
CA THR A 246 -8.18 16.33 -8.43
C THR A 246 -7.26 15.98 -7.26
N PHE A 247 -6.24 16.81 -7.03
CA PHE A 247 -5.34 16.72 -5.87
C PHE A 247 -5.91 17.47 -4.64
N ASP A 248 -7.15 17.95 -4.70
CA ASP A 248 -7.83 18.62 -3.60
C ASP A 248 -8.70 17.63 -2.81
N GLY A 249 -8.04 16.71 -2.11
CA GLY A 249 -8.70 15.72 -1.28
C GLY A 249 -7.71 14.97 -0.40
N LEU A 250 -8.27 14.14 0.48
CA LEU A 250 -7.50 13.23 1.32
C LEU A 250 -6.88 12.12 0.43
N PRO A 251 -5.55 11.89 0.49
CA PRO A 251 -4.92 10.81 -0.29
C PRO A 251 -5.45 9.43 0.04
N LEU A 252 -5.46 8.54 -0.95
CA LEU A 252 -5.79 7.14 -0.89
C LEU A 252 -5.14 6.45 0.30
N PHE A 253 -3.83 6.66 0.51
CA PHE A 253 -3.10 6.01 1.60
C PHE A 253 -3.67 6.35 2.97
N LEU A 254 -4.19 7.58 3.14
CA LEU A 254 -4.86 7.99 4.37
C LEU A 254 -6.33 7.55 4.41
N GLN A 255 -7.04 7.57 3.27
CA GLN A 255 -8.41 7.05 3.19
C GLN A 255 -8.48 5.57 3.61
N MET A 256 -7.48 4.78 3.21
CA MET A 256 -7.39 3.36 3.53
C MET A 256 -6.90 3.09 4.96
N ARG A 257 -6.22 4.05 5.58
CA ARG A 257 -5.62 3.91 6.91
C ARG A 257 -6.57 4.26 8.05
N MET A 258 -7.47 5.22 7.82
CA MET A 258 -8.29 5.84 8.88
C MET A 258 -9.62 5.13 9.15
#